data_AF-A0A531JF36-F1
#
_entry.id   AF-A0A531JF36-F1
#
_cell.length_a   1.000
_cell.length_b   1.000
_cell.length_c   1.000
_cell.angle_alpha   90.00
_cell.angle_beta   90.00
_cell.angle_gamma   90.00
#
_symmetry.space_group_name_H-M   'P 1'
#
loop_
_entity.id
_entity.type
_entity.pdbx_description
1 polymer ?
#
loop_
_entity_poly.entity_id
_entity_poly.type
_entity_poly.pdbx_seq_one_letter_code
_entity_poly.pdbx_strand_id
1 'polypeptide(L)'
;IGPNTLGLMIPPVKLNAGFAHMAARPGNIALLSQSGAIATSVIDWAADNNVGFSQIISLGDMADVDVGDCLDMLAGDARTRAIVMYLETISNPSRAADMNLRGLD
;
A
#
# COMPACT_ATOMS: atom_id res chain seq x y z
N ILE A 1 0.29 -3.08 12.33
CA ILE A 1 -0.65 -2.49 11.34
C ILE A 1 -1.95 -2.13 12.04
N GLY A 2 -2.55 -0.96 11.77
CA GLY A 2 -3.80 -0.51 12.39
C GLY A 2 -3.57 0.30 13.68
N PRO A 3 -4.61 0.49 14.52
CA PRO A 3 -6.02 0.05 14.34
C PRO A 3 -6.74 0.83 13.22
N ASN A 4 -8.04 0.57 13.01
CA ASN A 4 -8.90 1.28 12.05
C ASN A 4 -8.44 1.16 10.58
N THR A 5 -8.11 -0.06 10.17
CA THR A 5 -7.59 -0.36 8.83
C THR A 5 -8.58 -1.21 8.02
N LEU A 6 -8.50 -1.11 6.68
CA LEU A 6 -9.13 -2.08 5.78
C LEU A 6 -8.46 -3.46 5.84
N GLY A 7 -7.18 -3.52 6.21
CA GLY A 7 -6.33 -4.71 6.22
C GLY A 7 -5.27 -4.72 5.12
N LEU A 8 -4.83 -5.92 4.75
CA LEU A 8 -3.76 -6.19 3.79
C LEU A 8 -4.25 -7.12 2.67
N MET A 9 -3.86 -6.84 1.43
CA MET A 9 -4.02 -7.75 0.30
C MET A 9 -2.69 -7.98 -0.42
N ILE A 10 -2.44 -9.23 -0.81
CA ILE A 10 -1.31 -9.61 -1.68
C ILE A 10 -1.89 -10.40 -2.86
N PRO A 11 -2.37 -9.72 -3.91
CA PRO A 11 -3.06 -10.35 -5.03
C PRO A 11 -2.29 -11.47 -5.75
N PRO A 12 -0.96 -11.39 -5.98
CA PRO A 12 -0.21 -12.45 -6.63
C PRO A 12 -0.27 -13.82 -5.92
N VAL A 13 -0.49 -13.82 -4.60
CA VAL A 13 -0.63 -15.05 -3.79
C VAL A 13 -2.07 -15.28 -3.32
N LYS A 14 -3.03 -14.53 -3.87
CA LYS A 14 -4.47 -14.60 -3.53
C LYS A 14 -4.76 -14.40 -2.03
N LEU A 15 -3.94 -13.60 -1.34
CA LEU A 15 -4.18 -13.25 0.05
C LEU A 15 -5.06 -11.99 0.14
N ASN A 16 -6.18 -12.10 0.86
CA ASN A 16 -6.97 -10.97 1.32
C ASN A 16 -7.19 -11.12 2.83
N ALA A 17 -6.39 -10.39 3.60
CA ALA A 17 -6.46 -10.30 5.06
C ALA A 17 -7.07 -8.94 5.44
N GLY A 18 -8.27 -8.68 4.92
CA GLY A 18 -8.99 -7.43 5.12
C GLY A 18 -10.48 -7.58 4.86
N PHE A 19 -11.19 -6.45 4.87
CA PHE A 19 -12.63 -6.39 4.69
C PHE A 19 -13.06 -5.87 3.31
N ALA A 20 -12.12 -5.79 2.36
CA ALA A 20 -12.43 -5.36 1.01
C ALA A 20 -13.42 -6.34 0.35
N HIS A 21 -14.48 -5.80 -0.24
CA HIS A 21 -15.57 -6.58 -0.81
C HIS A 21 -15.15 -7.38 -2.06
N MET A 22 -14.07 -6.94 -2.71
CA MET A 22 -13.56 -7.53 -3.95
C MET A 22 -12.06 -7.80 -3.85
N ALA A 23 -11.62 -8.86 -4.54
CA ALA A 23 -10.20 -9.16 -4.68
C ALA A 23 -9.58 -8.28 -5.77
N ALA A 24 -8.49 -7.61 -5.45
CA ALA A 24 -7.71 -6.88 -6.43
C ALA A 24 -7.02 -7.82 -7.43
N ARG A 25 -6.80 -7.34 -8.67
CA ARG A 25 -6.05 -8.09 -9.69
C ARG A 25 -4.55 -8.09 -9.36
N PRO A 26 -3.81 -9.17 -9.65
CA PRO A 26 -2.36 -9.16 -9.55
C PRO A 26 -1.75 -8.18 -10.55
N GLY A 27 -0.72 -7.46 -10.10
CA GLY A 27 0.07 -6.54 -10.89
C GLY A 27 1.35 -6.13 -10.16
N ASN A 28 1.86 -4.95 -10.46
CA ASN A 28 3.17 -4.49 -10.01
C ASN A 28 3.14 -3.14 -9.28
N ILE A 29 1.95 -2.63 -8.96
CA ILE A 29 1.77 -1.39 -8.18
C ILE A 29 1.47 -1.76 -6.73
N ALA A 30 2.21 -1.20 -5.78
CA ALA A 30 1.83 -1.25 -4.38
C ALA A 30 0.96 -0.04 -4.03
N LEU A 31 -0.11 -0.27 -3.28
CA LEU A 31 -0.94 0.79 -2.71
C LEU A 31 -0.76 0.82 -1.20
N LEU A 32 -0.32 1.95 -0.66
CA LEU A 32 -0.24 2.22 0.77
C LEU A 32 -1.24 3.34 1.09
N SER A 33 -2.22 3.09 1.96
CA SER A 33 -3.23 4.08 2.28
C SER A 33 -3.50 4.15 3.77
N GLN A 34 -3.43 5.35 4.35
CA GLN A 34 -3.89 5.59 5.70
C GLN A 34 -5.41 5.39 5.82
N SER A 35 -6.16 5.85 4.81
CA SER A 35 -7.62 5.75 4.76
C SER A 35 -8.07 4.44 4.11
N GLY A 36 -8.87 3.65 4.83
CA GLY A 36 -9.50 2.44 4.27
C GLY A 36 -10.55 2.74 3.20
N ALA A 37 -11.25 3.88 3.31
CA ALA A 37 -12.24 4.30 2.32
C ALA A 37 -11.56 4.62 0.98
N ILE A 38 -10.48 5.40 1.00
CA ILE A 38 -9.69 5.71 -0.20
C ILE A 38 -9.10 4.42 -0.81
N ALA A 39 -8.56 3.53 0.02
CA ALA A 39 -8.04 2.24 -0.46
C ALA A 39 -9.12 1.46 -1.21
N THR A 40 -10.34 1.39 -0.67
CA THR A 40 -11.46 0.69 -1.30
C THR A 40 -11.85 1.35 -2.63
N SER A 41 -12.00 2.68 -2.67
CA SER A 41 -12.33 3.39 -3.91
C SER A 41 -11.27 3.22 -5.00
N VAL A 42 -9.99 3.16 -4.64
CA VAL A 42 -8.90 2.90 -5.59
C VAL A 42 -8.96 1.46 -6.11
N ILE A 43 -9.30 0.48 -5.27
CA ILE A 43 -9.51 -0.91 -5.71
C ILE A 43 -10.66 -1.00 -6.70
N ASP A 44 -11.79 -0.37 -6.38
CA ASP A 44 -12.99 -0.35 -7.25
C ASP A 44 -12.64 0.25 -8.63
N TRP A 45 -11.99 1.42 -8.64
CA TRP A 45 -11.54 2.06 -9.87
C TRP A 45 -10.56 1.19 -10.66
N ALA A 46 -9.60 0.55 -9.99
CA ALA A 46 -8.59 -0.28 -10.64
C ALA A 46 -9.19 -1.51 -11.32
N ALA A 47 -10.27 -2.07 -10.76
CA ALA A 47 -10.97 -3.20 -11.33
C ALA A 47 -11.56 -2.89 -12.72
N ASP A 48 -12.07 -1.68 -12.90
CA ASP A 48 -12.65 -1.21 -14.16
C ASP A 48 -11.58 -0.73 -15.17
N ASN A 49 -10.40 -0.35 -14.68
CA ASN A 49 -9.32 0.23 -15.50
C ASN A 49 -8.18 -0.76 -15.81
N ASN A 50 -8.38 -2.04 -15.51
CA ASN A 50 -7.39 -3.11 -15.70
C ASN A 50 -6.03 -2.80 -15.04
N VAL A 51 -6.08 -2.18 -13.85
CA VAL A 51 -4.92 -1.91 -13.01
C VAL A 51 -4.81 -3.02 -11.97
N GLY A 52 -3.59 -3.54 -11.80
CA GLY A 52 -3.30 -4.62 -10.86
C GLY A 52 -2.28 -4.21 -9.81
N PHE A 53 -2.36 -4.85 -8.65
CA PHE A 53 -1.52 -4.54 -7.50
C PHE A 53 -0.58 -5.69 -7.13
N SER A 54 0.64 -5.34 -6.72
CA SER A 54 1.55 -6.27 -6.05
C SER A 54 1.09 -6.49 -4.61
N GLN A 55 0.79 -5.39 -3.91
CA GLN A 55 0.33 -5.36 -2.52
C GLN A 55 -0.60 -4.16 -2.29
N ILE A 56 -1.57 -4.31 -1.39
CA ILE A 56 -2.40 -3.21 -0.90
C ILE A 56 -2.36 -3.25 0.61
N ILE A 57 -1.87 -2.19 1.24
CA ILE A 57 -1.68 -2.07 2.67
C ILE A 57 -2.48 -0.88 3.16
N SER A 58 -3.52 -1.13 3.97
CA SER A 58 -4.20 -0.06 4.69
C SER A 58 -3.58 0.08 6.08
N LEU A 59 -3.15 1.29 6.43
CA LEU A 59 -2.40 1.55 7.65
C LEU A 59 -3.30 1.92 8.84
N GLY A 60 -4.43 2.59 8.58
CA GLY A 60 -5.28 3.14 9.63
C GLY A 60 -4.52 4.15 10.47
N ASP A 61 -4.63 4.04 11.79
CA ASP A 61 -4.03 5.00 12.73
C ASP A 61 -2.50 4.87 12.88
N MET A 62 -1.88 3.85 12.28
CA MET A 62 -0.42 3.60 12.39
C MET A 62 0.11 3.53 13.83
N ALA A 63 -0.61 2.86 14.74
CA ALA A 63 -0.20 2.79 16.15
C ALA A 63 1.02 1.89 16.41
N ASP A 64 1.43 1.09 15.43
CA ASP A 64 2.49 0.08 15.54
C ASP A 64 3.40 0.08 14.31
N VAL A 65 2.86 -0.32 13.16
CA VAL A 65 3.57 -0.29 11.87
C VAL A 65 3.28 1.03 11.16
N ASP A 66 4.34 1.72 10.73
CA ASP A 66 4.25 3.00 10.04
C ASP A 66 4.56 2.91 8.53
N VAL A 67 4.58 4.07 7.87
CA VAL A 67 4.89 4.19 6.43
C VAL A 67 6.31 3.73 6.13
N GLY A 68 7.29 4.05 6.99
CA GLY A 68 8.68 3.69 6.79
C GLY A 68 8.89 2.19 6.79
N ASP A 69 8.29 1.48 7.76
CA ASP A 69 8.34 0.01 7.82
C ASP A 69 7.76 -0.63 6.56
N CYS A 70 6.63 -0.08 6.07
CA CYS A 70 5.99 -0.58 4.85
C CYS A 70 6.83 -0.32 3.61
N LEU A 71 7.45 0.85 3.52
CA LEU A 71 8.32 1.19 2.41
C LEU A 71 9.60 0.35 2.40
N ASP A 72 10.22 0.08 3.56
CA ASP A 72 11.37 -0.83 3.68
C ASP A 72 11.01 -2.24 3.19
N MET A 73 9.82 -2.73 3.57
CA MET A 73 9.30 -4.01 3.08
C MET A 73 9.06 -4.00 1.56
N LEU A 74 8.44 -2.94 1.03
CA LEU A 74 8.10 -2.83 -0.39
C LEU A 74 9.36 -2.65 -1.27
N ALA A 75 10.39 -1.97 -0.77
CA ALA A 75 11.66 -1.81 -1.46
C ALA A 75 12.37 -3.16 -1.72
N GLY A 76 12.14 -4.15 -0.85
CA GLY A 76 12.66 -5.51 -1.01
C GLY A 76 11.83 -6.42 -1.94
N ASP A 77 10.62 -6.02 -2.34
CA ASP A 77 9.73 -6.86 -3.14
C ASP A 77 9.92 -6.61 -4.65
N ALA A 78 10.62 -7.54 -5.32
CA ALA A 78 10.92 -7.46 -6.75
C ALA A 78 9.68 -7.34 -7.68
N ARG A 79 8.48 -7.64 -7.18
CA ARG A 79 7.22 -7.48 -7.93
C ARG A 79 6.70 -6.05 -7.91
N THR A 80 7.09 -5.26 -6.91
CA THR A 80 6.65 -3.87 -6.76
C THR A 80 7.54 -2.97 -7.62
N ARG A 81 6.94 -2.31 -8.61
CA ARG A 81 7.62 -1.42 -9.58
C ARG A 81 7.24 0.04 -9.37
N ALA A 82 6.13 0.30 -8.70
CA ALA A 82 5.69 1.62 -8.29
C ALA A 82 4.94 1.52 -6.96
N ILE A 83 5.04 2.56 -6.13
CA ILE A 83 4.31 2.68 -4.87
C ILE A 83 3.44 3.93 -4.95
N VAL A 84 2.13 3.75 -4.79
CA VAL A 84 1.16 4.83 -4.66
C VAL A 84 0.82 4.97 -3.19
N MET A 85 0.93 6.18 -2.65
CA MET A 85 0.69 6.45 -1.24
C MET A 85 -0.41 7.51 -1.07
N TYR A 86 -1.38 7.21 -0.21
CA TYR A 86 -2.31 8.20 0.34
C TYR A 86 -2.07 8.33 1.85
N LEU A 87 -1.55 9.48 2.28
CA LEU A 87 -1.21 9.76 3.67
C LEU A 87 -1.87 11.08 4.08
N GLU A 88 -2.65 11.07 5.16
CA GLU A 88 -3.22 12.28 5.74
C GLU A 88 -2.18 13.01 6.61
N THR A 89 -1.28 12.24 7.22
CA THR A 89 -0.15 12.77 8.01
C THR A 89 1.14 12.03 7.67
N ILE A 90 2.23 12.78 7.51
CA ILE A 90 3.57 12.22 7.36
C ILE A 90 4.32 12.43 8.68
N SER A 91 4.38 11.37 9.48
CA SER A 91 5.23 11.35 10.67
C SER A 91 6.68 11.14 10.23
N ASN A 92 7.55 12.09 10.55
CA ASN A 92 9.01 12.06 10.30
C ASN A 92 9.46 12.12 8.81
N PRO A 93 9.44 13.31 8.17
CA PRO A 93 9.68 13.48 6.73
C PRO A 93 11.08 13.11 6.24
N SER A 94 12.07 13.03 7.14
CA SER A 94 13.47 12.74 6.82
C SER A 94 13.67 11.36 6.18
N ARG A 95 12.93 10.34 6.64
CA ARG A 95 13.01 8.96 6.13
C ARG A 95 12.31 8.78 4.78
N ALA A 96 11.18 9.45 4.59
CA ALA A 96 10.45 9.43 3.32
C ALA A 96 11.26 10.11 2.20
N ALA A 97 11.98 11.19 2.52
CA ALA A 97 12.85 11.88 1.57
C ALA A 97 14.08 11.05 1.16
N ASP A 98 14.65 10.26 2.07
CA ASP A 98 15.87 9.47 1.83
C ASP A 98 15.65 8.33 0.82
N MET A 99 14.44 7.78 0.73
CA MET A 99 14.10 6.78 -0.29
C MET A 99 13.95 7.34 -1.71
N ASN A 100 13.64 8.64 -1.85
CA ASN A 100 13.63 9.29 -3.17
C ASN A 100 15.05 9.41 -3.75
N LEU A 101 16.08 9.40 -2.89
CA LEU A 101 17.49 9.48 -3.31
C LEU A 101 18.06 8.10 -3.68
N ARG A 102 17.65 7.02 -3.00
CA ARG A 102 18.14 5.65 -3.29
C ARG A 102 17.59 5.03 -4.58
N GLY A 103 16.54 5.60 -5.18
CA GLY A 103 16.02 5.16 -6.48
C GLY A 103 16.78 5.72 -7.69
N LEU A 104 17.81 6.53 -7.46
CA LEU A 104 18.60 7.23 -8.48
C LEU A 104 20.06 6.76 -8.59
N ASP A 105 20.47 5.77 -7.79
CA ASP A 105 21.82 5.17 -7.80
C ASP A 105 21.83 3.77 -8.44
#